data_AF-A0A843TNV5-F1
#
_entry.id   AF-A0A843TNV5-F1
#
_cell.length_a   1.000
_cell.length_b   1.000
_cell.length_c   1.000
_cell.angle_alpha   90.00
_cell.angle_beta   90.00
_cell.angle_gamma   90.00
#
_symmetry.space_group_name_H-M   'P 1'
#
loop_
_entity.id
_entity.type
_entity.pdbx_description
1 polymer ?
#
loop_
_entity_poly.entity_id
_entity_poly.type
_entity_poly.pdbx_seq_one_letter_code
_entity_poly.pdbx_strand_id
1 'polypeptide(L)'
;MAEPQQQEEQVRLDLEELTRLQGLAKRPVVVSLLSSHIRSLQDQLSRTSTAGAQAKAAPAPVATTSAAAALSYVTLGSFSWDQDNDKLKIYVSLEGVDQEKVDAVFKTMSLDVKFHDVQGKNFRCAIPKLNKEIIPEKCKLVVKPSKVIITLYKASKGNWLDLHFKEDRLKPNLDKDKDPMAGIMDLMRNMYDEGDEDMKRTIAKAWTDARSGKAADPLKNYR
;
A
#
# COMPACT_ATOMS: atom_id res chain seq x y z
N MET A 1 4.12 31.91 -21.68
CA MET A 1 5.07 31.20 -22.57
C MET A 1 6.43 30.89 -21.89
N ALA A 2 6.55 30.90 -20.56
CA ALA A 2 7.84 30.68 -19.85
C ALA A 2 7.97 29.31 -19.16
N GLU A 3 6.90 28.51 -19.13
CA GLU A 3 6.81 27.27 -18.33
C GLU A 3 7.68 26.09 -18.81
N PRO A 4 7.90 25.83 -20.12
CA PRO A 4 8.67 24.65 -20.52
C PRO A 4 10.17 24.77 -20.20
N GLN A 5 10.74 25.98 -20.21
CA GLN A 5 12.17 26.20 -19.93
C GLN A 5 12.50 26.01 -18.45
N GLN A 6 11.60 26.44 -17.55
CA GLN A 6 11.78 26.26 -16.10
C GLN A 6 11.70 24.78 -15.71
N GLN A 7 10.84 24.00 -16.39
CA GLN A 7 10.70 22.58 -16.13
C GLN A 7 11.91 21.76 -16.59
N GLU A 8 12.54 22.13 -17.71
CA GLU A 8 13.82 21.53 -18.13
C GLU A 8 14.95 21.84 -17.15
N GLU A 9 15.02 23.08 -16.64
CA GLU A 9 16.01 23.47 -15.64
C GLU A 9 15.82 22.70 -14.33
N GLN A 10 14.59 22.55 -13.86
CA GLN A 10 14.25 21.75 -12.68
C GLN A 10 14.69 20.28 -12.84
N VAL A 11 14.43 19.68 -14.00
CA VAL A 11 14.84 18.29 -14.31
C VAL A 11 16.35 18.12 -14.33
N ARG A 12 17.10 19.15 -14.78
CA ARG A 12 18.57 19.13 -14.76
C ARG A 12 19.12 19.19 -13.33
N LEU A 13 18.56 20.05 -12.48
CA LEU A 13 18.92 20.12 -11.06
C LEU A 13 18.60 18.81 -10.33
N ASP A 14 17.45 18.21 -10.62
CA ASP A 14 17.06 16.92 -10.06
C ASP A 14 18.01 15.79 -10.50
N LEU A 15 18.47 15.79 -11.76
CA LEU A 15 19.46 14.84 -12.26
C LEU A 15 20.81 14.95 -11.55
N GLU A 16 21.28 16.17 -11.31
CA GLU A 16 22.52 16.43 -10.57
C GLU A 16 22.42 15.91 -9.13
N GLU A 17 21.33 16.22 -8.44
CA GLU A 17 21.12 15.80 -7.05
C GLU A 17 20.95 14.27 -6.93
N LEU A 18 20.21 13.64 -7.84
CA LEU A 18 20.07 12.18 -7.86
C LEU A 18 21.39 11.46 -8.13
N THR A 19 22.23 12.02 -9.00
CA THR A 19 23.58 11.48 -9.28
C THR A 19 24.47 11.60 -8.03
N ARG A 20 24.40 12.72 -7.31
CA ARG A 20 25.08 12.91 -6.04
C ARG A 20 24.63 11.89 -4.98
N LEU A 21 23.31 11.69 -4.83
CA LEU A 21 22.73 10.72 -3.91
C LEU A 21 23.08 9.28 -4.26
N GLN A 22 23.17 8.94 -5.55
CA GLN A 22 23.60 7.63 -6.00
C GLN A 22 25.03 7.32 -5.54
N GLY A 23 25.94 8.30 -5.60
CA GLY A 23 27.32 8.15 -5.11
C GLY A 23 27.42 7.94 -3.58
N LEU A 24 26.43 8.42 -2.83
CA LEU A 24 26.35 8.24 -1.38
C LEU A 24 25.69 6.92 -0.96
N ALA A 25 24.88 6.33 -1.84
CA ALA A 25 24.11 5.13 -1.54
C ALA A 25 24.98 3.86 -1.53
N LYS A 26 25.01 3.15 -0.39
CA LYS A 26 25.78 1.90 -0.21
C LYS A 26 24.95 0.63 -0.39
N ARG A 27 23.61 0.75 -0.39
CA ARG A 27 22.68 -0.39 -0.47
C ARG A 27 22.35 -0.68 -1.93
N PRO A 28 22.49 -1.93 -2.42
CA PRO A 28 22.33 -2.26 -3.83
C PRO A 28 20.92 -1.97 -4.37
N VAL A 29 19.89 -2.21 -3.56
CA VAL A 29 18.49 -1.89 -3.91
C VAL A 29 18.30 -0.39 -4.12
N VAL A 30 18.90 0.44 -3.25
CA VAL A 30 18.79 1.90 -3.32
C VAL A 30 19.55 2.45 -4.53
N VAL A 31 20.73 1.92 -4.81
CA VAL A 31 21.52 2.27 -6.01
C VAL A 31 20.74 1.92 -7.29
N SER A 32 20.13 0.74 -7.34
CA SER A 32 19.30 0.32 -8.48
C SER A 32 18.11 1.25 -8.69
N LEU A 33 17.41 1.62 -7.61
CA LEU A 33 16.27 2.53 -7.67
C LEU A 33 16.69 3.92 -8.19
N LEU A 34 17.75 4.50 -7.63
CA LEU A 34 18.27 5.81 -8.05
C LEU A 34 18.73 5.77 -9.52
N SER A 35 19.45 4.73 -9.93
CA SER A 35 19.91 4.57 -11.31
C SER A 35 18.77 4.48 -12.34
N SER A 36 17.68 3.79 -11.97
CA SER A 36 16.49 3.70 -12.83
C SER A 36 15.79 5.05 -12.94
N HIS A 37 15.77 5.83 -11.86
CA HIS A 37 15.12 7.13 -11.87
C HIS A 37 15.93 8.17 -12.67
N ILE A 38 17.26 8.18 -12.51
CA ILE A 38 18.18 8.99 -13.33
C ILE A 38 17.97 8.71 -14.82
N ARG A 39 17.91 7.43 -15.22
CA ARG A 39 17.71 7.05 -16.62
C ARG A 39 16.36 7.52 -17.17
N SER A 40 15.31 7.46 -16.35
CA SER A 40 13.98 7.96 -16.72
C SER A 40 13.99 9.48 -16.98
N LEU A 41 14.66 10.26 -16.12
CA LEU A 41 14.74 11.72 -16.28
C LEU A 41 15.61 12.11 -17.47
N GLN A 42 16.69 11.37 -17.76
CA GLN A 42 17.50 11.55 -18.97
C GLN A 42 16.68 11.29 -20.26
N ASP A 43 15.84 10.25 -20.27
CA ASP A 43 14.94 9.95 -21.39
C ASP A 43 13.92 11.09 -21.60
N GLN A 44 13.33 11.60 -20.51
CA GLN A 44 12.41 12.74 -20.57
C GLN A 44 13.09 14.00 -21.13
N LEU A 45 14.31 14.31 -20.71
CA LEU A 45 15.05 15.48 -21.20
C LEU A 45 15.40 15.35 -22.69
N SER A 46 15.74 14.14 -23.15
CA SER A 46 16.04 13.88 -24.56
C SER A 46 14.81 14.02 -25.46
N ARG A 47 13.63 13.54 -25.01
CA ARG A 47 12.38 13.64 -25.76
C ARG A 47 11.89 15.08 -25.92
N THR A 48 11.98 15.89 -24.86
CA THR A 48 11.60 17.32 -24.91
C THR A 48 12.51 18.10 -25.86
N SER A 49 13.79 17.75 -25.96
CA SER A 49 14.73 18.36 -26.90
C SER A 49 14.46 17.98 -28.38
N THR A 50 13.89 16.80 -28.65
CA THR A 50 13.61 16.31 -30.02
C THR A 50 12.22 16.67 -30.59
N ALA A 51 11.32 17.27 -29.82
CA ALA A 51 9.95 17.59 -30.26
C ALA A 51 9.85 18.74 -31.30
N GLY A 52 10.97 19.25 -31.80
CA GLY A 52 11.03 20.27 -32.86
C GLY A 52 11.03 19.74 -34.30
N ALA A 53 11.10 18.42 -34.54
CA ALA A 53 11.13 17.89 -35.89
C ALA A 53 10.23 16.65 -36.06
N GLN A 54 9.21 16.83 -36.90
CA GLN A 54 8.42 15.83 -37.64
C GLN A 54 7.00 15.56 -37.12
N ALA A 55 6.11 16.48 -37.48
CA ALA A 55 4.72 16.20 -37.79
C ALA A 55 4.54 16.10 -39.32
N LYS A 56 4.18 14.92 -39.85
CA LYS A 56 3.18 14.74 -40.94
C LYS A 56 3.02 13.26 -41.32
N ALA A 57 1.85 12.70 -41.05
CA ALA A 57 0.93 12.11 -42.05
C ALA A 57 -0.01 11.08 -41.39
N ALA A 58 -1.31 11.34 -41.46
CA ALA A 58 -2.43 10.44 -41.19
C ALA A 58 -2.98 9.90 -42.55
N PRO A 59 -4.05 9.06 -42.63
CA PRO A 59 -4.58 8.04 -41.71
C PRO A 59 -4.99 6.70 -42.40
N ALA A 60 -5.46 5.74 -41.57
CA ALA A 60 -6.47 4.68 -41.83
C ALA A 60 -5.94 3.24 -42.12
N PRO A 61 -6.79 2.19 -41.95
CA PRO A 61 -7.04 1.52 -40.67
C PRO A 61 -6.78 0.00 -40.76
N VAL A 62 -6.64 -0.68 -39.61
CA VAL A 62 -7.22 -2.00 -39.26
C VAL A 62 -6.38 -2.71 -38.20
N ALA A 63 -7.07 -3.03 -37.11
CA ALA A 63 -6.95 -4.20 -36.24
C ALA A 63 -5.56 -4.82 -35.95
N THR A 64 -5.35 -4.93 -34.64
CA THR A 64 -4.71 -6.03 -33.92
C THR A 64 -3.30 -5.72 -33.38
N THR A 65 -3.21 -5.85 -32.05
CA THR A 65 -1.98 -5.90 -31.25
C THR A 65 -1.13 -4.63 -31.27
N SER A 66 -1.64 -3.55 -30.67
CA SER A 66 -0.75 -2.53 -30.11
C SER A 66 -0.06 -3.13 -28.90
N ALA A 67 1.21 -3.52 -29.09
CA ALA A 67 2.17 -3.68 -28.04
C ALA A 67 2.13 -2.40 -27.20
N ALA A 68 1.47 -2.47 -26.04
CA ALA A 68 1.36 -1.37 -25.12
C ALA A 68 2.77 -0.88 -24.83
N ALA A 69 3.10 0.30 -25.36
CA ALA A 69 4.21 1.10 -24.87
C ALA A 69 4.15 1.00 -23.35
N ALA A 70 5.21 0.50 -22.74
CA ALA A 70 5.25 0.23 -21.31
C ALA A 70 5.08 1.55 -20.56
N LEU A 71 3.83 1.96 -20.35
CA LEU A 71 3.44 3.10 -19.56
C LEU A 71 3.98 2.80 -18.17
N SER A 72 5.04 3.51 -17.77
CA SER A 72 5.59 3.40 -16.43
C SER A 72 4.56 3.98 -15.47
N TYR A 73 3.82 3.11 -14.79
CA TYR A 73 2.87 3.50 -13.76
C TYR A 73 3.59 3.63 -12.43
N VAL A 74 3.58 4.83 -11.86
CA VAL A 74 3.98 5.08 -10.48
C VAL A 74 2.86 4.57 -9.58
N THR A 75 3.17 3.61 -8.70
CA THR A 75 2.21 3.18 -7.68
C THR A 75 1.97 4.30 -6.69
N LEU A 76 0.70 4.66 -6.46
CA LEU A 76 0.33 5.63 -5.44
C LEU A 76 0.69 5.09 -4.05
N GLY A 77 1.74 5.66 -3.45
CA GLY A 77 2.23 5.26 -2.13
C GLY A 77 1.42 5.83 -0.96
N SER A 78 0.59 6.84 -1.20
CA SER A 78 -0.23 7.48 -0.18
C SER A 78 -1.62 7.75 -0.70
N PHE A 79 -2.62 7.14 -0.06
CA PHE A 79 -4.03 7.44 -0.24
C PHE A 79 -4.73 7.29 1.11
N SER A 80 -5.79 8.06 1.32
CA SER A 80 -6.61 7.99 2.53
C SER A 80 -7.94 7.35 2.19
N TRP A 81 -8.60 6.72 3.15
CA TRP A 81 -9.94 6.17 2.91
C TRP A 81 -10.81 6.31 4.15
N ASP A 82 -12.09 6.54 3.93
CA ASP A 82 -13.15 6.52 4.93
C ASP A 82 -14.23 5.52 4.52
N GLN A 83 -15.12 5.21 5.46
CA GLN A 83 -16.24 4.36 5.18
C GLN A 83 -17.47 4.78 5.97
N ASP A 84 -18.61 4.57 5.34
CA ASP A 84 -19.92 4.57 5.95
C ASP A 84 -20.38 3.11 6.15
N ASN A 85 -21.60 2.90 6.62
CA ASN A 85 -22.14 1.54 6.80
C ASN A 85 -22.20 0.75 5.47
N ASP A 86 -22.47 1.47 4.37
CA ASP A 86 -22.75 0.87 3.05
C ASP A 86 -21.72 1.27 1.98
N LYS A 87 -20.91 2.30 2.24
CA LYS A 87 -20.01 2.90 1.25
C LYS A 87 -18.59 2.97 1.79
N LEU A 88 -17.62 2.91 0.90
CA LEU A 88 -16.22 3.14 1.19
C LEU A 88 -15.70 4.18 0.21
N LYS A 89 -15.00 5.20 0.68
CA LYS A 89 -14.49 6.29 -0.16
C LYS A 89 -12.98 6.32 -0.02
N ILE A 90 -12.30 6.30 -1.15
CA ILE A 90 -10.83 6.39 -1.23
C ILE A 90 -10.51 7.78 -1.79
N TYR A 91 -9.73 8.53 -1.04
CA TYR A 91 -9.19 9.84 -1.41
C TYR A 91 -7.77 9.69 -1.90
N VAL A 92 -7.57 10.07 -3.15
CA VAL A 92 -6.28 10.08 -3.82
C VAL A 92 -5.94 11.53 -4.11
N SER A 93 -4.92 12.07 -3.45
CA SER A 93 -4.45 13.44 -3.66
C SER A 93 -3.62 13.50 -4.94
N LEU A 94 -4.29 13.77 -6.06
CA LEU A 94 -3.68 13.97 -7.37
C LEU A 94 -4.27 15.22 -8.01
N GLU A 95 -3.38 16.09 -8.49
CA GLU A 95 -3.70 17.36 -9.13
C GLU A 95 -3.61 17.26 -10.65
N GLY A 96 -4.53 17.91 -11.37
CA GLY A 96 -4.53 17.92 -12.83
C GLY A 96 -4.92 16.58 -13.45
N VAL A 97 -5.76 15.81 -12.77
CA VAL A 97 -6.31 14.57 -13.32
C VAL A 97 -7.48 14.91 -14.24
N ASP A 98 -7.41 14.45 -15.49
CA ASP A 98 -8.52 14.50 -16.43
C ASP A 98 -9.39 13.25 -16.27
N GLN A 99 -10.70 13.41 -16.07
CA GLN A 99 -11.61 12.28 -15.91
C GLN A 99 -11.60 11.31 -17.11
N GLU A 100 -11.37 11.82 -18.32
CA GLU A 100 -11.28 11.03 -19.55
C GLU A 100 -10.01 10.18 -19.63
N LYS A 101 -8.94 10.58 -18.93
CA LYS A 101 -7.67 9.87 -18.87
C LYS A 101 -7.58 8.92 -17.67
N VAL A 102 -8.66 8.77 -16.91
CA VAL A 102 -8.77 7.80 -15.81
C VAL A 102 -9.46 6.55 -16.31
N ASP A 103 -8.78 5.41 -16.18
CA ASP A 103 -9.36 4.09 -16.37
C ASP A 103 -9.58 3.46 -15.00
N ALA A 104 -10.84 3.11 -14.69
CA ALA A 104 -11.23 2.57 -13.40
C ALA A 104 -11.90 1.21 -13.58
N VAL A 105 -11.20 0.16 -13.16
CA VAL A 105 -11.65 -1.22 -13.21
C VAL A 105 -12.05 -1.67 -11.80
N PHE A 106 -13.36 -1.77 -11.59
CA PHE A 106 -13.94 -2.30 -10.36
C PHE A 106 -14.26 -3.79 -10.55
N LYS A 107 -13.77 -4.64 -9.64
CA LYS A 107 -14.18 -6.06 -9.56
C LYS A 107 -14.75 -6.34 -8.18
N THR A 108 -15.45 -7.46 -8.02
CA THR A 108 -16.10 -7.85 -6.76
C THR A 108 -15.17 -7.80 -5.55
N MET A 109 -13.90 -8.19 -5.70
CA MET A 109 -12.92 -8.21 -4.60
C MET A 109 -11.63 -7.45 -4.90
N SER A 110 -11.56 -6.67 -5.98
CA SER A 110 -10.35 -5.93 -6.34
C SER A 110 -10.69 -4.61 -7.00
N LEU A 111 -9.80 -3.63 -6.86
CA LEU A 111 -9.90 -2.32 -7.50
C LEU A 111 -8.61 -2.07 -8.27
N ASP A 112 -8.71 -1.56 -9.50
CA ASP A 112 -7.56 -1.07 -10.26
C ASP A 112 -7.92 0.23 -10.96
N VAL A 113 -7.32 1.33 -10.54
CA VAL A 113 -7.52 2.65 -11.12
C VAL A 113 -6.20 3.15 -11.68
N LYS A 114 -6.18 3.44 -12.97
CA LYS A 114 -5.03 3.97 -13.70
C LYS A 114 -5.32 5.40 -14.10
N PHE A 115 -4.41 6.29 -13.72
CA PHE A 115 -4.42 7.69 -14.10
C PHE A 115 -3.35 7.89 -15.15
N HIS A 116 -3.73 8.30 -16.34
CA HIS A 116 -2.78 8.58 -17.41
C HIS A 116 -2.50 10.07 -17.49
N ASP A 117 -1.25 10.41 -17.83
CA ASP A 117 -0.84 11.79 -18.14
C ASP A 117 -1.17 12.81 -17.03
N VAL A 118 -1.00 12.42 -15.77
CA VAL A 118 -1.14 13.33 -14.63
C VAL A 118 0.21 13.97 -14.38
N GLN A 119 0.33 15.27 -14.68
CA GLN A 119 1.59 16.01 -14.54
C GLN A 119 2.77 15.35 -15.30
N GLY A 120 2.48 14.77 -16.48
CA GLY A 120 3.47 14.07 -17.30
C GLY A 120 3.90 12.69 -16.76
N LYS A 121 3.20 12.14 -15.76
CA LYS A 121 3.42 10.81 -15.20
C LYS A 121 2.13 9.98 -15.20
N ASN A 122 2.26 8.67 -15.30
CA ASN A 122 1.12 7.76 -15.14
C ASN A 122 1.11 7.25 -13.70
N PHE A 123 -0.04 7.29 -13.04
CA PHE A 123 -0.21 6.73 -11.70
C PHE A 123 -1.13 5.52 -11.74
N ARG A 124 -0.91 4.56 -10.86
CA ARG A 124 -1.82 3.42 -10.69
C ARG A 124 -2.11 3.20 -9.22
N CYS A 125 -3.38 3.12 -8.89
CA CYS A 125 -3.91 2.71 -7.60
C CYS A 125 -4.57 1.33 -7.78
N ALA A 126 -3.84 0.26 -7.48
CA ALA A 126 -4.34 -1.10 -7.58
C ALA A 126 -4.39 -1.76 -6.20
N ILE A 127 -5.58 -2.22 -5.82
CA ILE A 127 -5.86 -2.98 -4.61
C ILE A 127 -6.25 -4.39 -5.06
N PRO A 128 -5.29 -5.35 -5.08
CA PRO A 128 -5.52 -6.67 -5.65
C PRO A 128 -6.52 -7.50 -4.85
N LYS A 129 -6.61 -7.29 -3.54
CA LYS A 129 -7.55 -7.98 -2.66
C LYS A 129 -8.12 -7.01 -1.62
N LEU A 130 -9.38 -6.63 -1.82
CA LEU A 130 -10.17 -5.90 -0.86
C LEU A 130 -10.54 -6.80 0.33
N ASN A 131 -10.79 -6.19 1.48
CA ASN A 131 -11.17 -6.92 2.70
C ASN A 131 -12.48 -7.71 2.53
N LYS A 132 -13.49 -7.10 1.92
CA LYS A 132 -14.77 -7.74 1.58
C LYS A 132 -15.20 -7.41 0.16
N GLU A 133 -16.28 -8.06 -0.27
CA GLU A 133 -16.89 -7.84 -1.56
C GLU A 133 -17.54 -6.46 -1.69
N ILE A 134 -17.41 -5.89 -2.89
CA ILE A 134 -18.06 -4.65 -3.32
C ILE A 134 -19.00 -4.93 -4.49
N ILE A 135 -19.89 -3.98 -4.78
CA ILE A 135 -20.80 -3.99 -5.92
C ILE A 135 -20.20 -3.09 -7.01
N PRO A 136 -19.50 -3.64 -8.03
CA PRO A 136 -18.81 -2.86 -9.05
C PRO A 136 -19.73 -1.89 -9.78
N GLU A 137 -20.96 -2.32 -10.07
CA GLU A 137 -21.98 -1.54 -10.79
C GLU A 137 -22.41 -0.25 -10.09
N LYS A 138 -22.30 -0.21 -8.76
CA LYS A 138 -22.65 0.97 -7.96
C LYS A 138 -21.44 1.85 -7.67
N CYS A 139 -20.23 1.39 -7.96
CA CYS A 139 -19.01 2.15 -7.71
C CYS A 139 -18.97 3.40 -8.59
N LYS A 140 -18.43 4.49 -8.04
CA LYS A 140 -18.34 5.78 -8.72
C LYS A 140 -16.95 6.35 -8.56
N LEU A 141 -16.44 6.98 -9.60
CA LEU A 141 -15.19 7.73 -9.56
C LEU A 141 -15.50 9.20 -9.84
N VAL A 142 -15.11 10.07 -8.91
CA VAL A 142 -15.29 11.52 -9.02
C VAL A 142 -13.92 12.16 -9.01
N VAL A 143 -13.56 12.82 -10.11
CA VAL A 143 -12.32 13.57 -10.21
C VAL A 143 -12.59 15.02 -9.83
N LYS A 144 -11.79 15.55 -8.90
CA LYS A 144 -11.75 16.98 -8.55
C LYS A 144 -10.38 17.55 -8.93
N PRO A 145 -10.24 18.88 -9.09
CA PRO A 145 -8.99 19.50 -9.56
C PRO A 145 -7.73 19.12 -8.76
N SER A 146 -7.88 18.90 -7.44
CA SER A 146 -6.78 18.56 -6.53
C SER A 146 -6.89 17.17 -5.88
N LYS A 147 -7.97 16.43 -6.15
CA LYS A 147 -8.15 15.09 -5.59
C LYS A 147 -9.11 14.22 -6.37
N VAL A 148 -8.85 12.93 -6.41
CA VAL A 148 -9.77 11.92 -6.92
C VAL A 148 -10.45 11.23 -5.75
N ILE A 149 -11.77 11.06 -5.86
CA ILE A 149 -12.60 10.37 -4.87
C ILE A 149 -13.19 9.13 -5.53
N ILE A 150 -12.79 7.96 -5.05
CA ILE A 150 -13.28 6.67 -5.53
C ILE A 150 -14.29 6.17 -4.49
N THR A 151 -15.57 6.14 -4.85
CA THR A 151 -16.63 5.63 -3.98
C THR A 151 -16.96 4.19 -4.37
N LEU A 152 -16.64 3.26 -3.49
CA LEU A 152 -17.02 1.86 -3.57
C LEU A 152 -18.29 1.59 -2.77
N TYR A 153 -19.18 0.76 -3.31
CA TYR A 153 -20.36 0.30 -2.57
C TYR A 153 -20.12 -1.10 -2.05
N LYS A 154 -20.32 -1.30 -0.74
CA LYS A 154 -20.11 -2.60 -0.10
C LYS A 154 -21.23 -3.56 -0.51
N ALA A 155 -20.91 -4.82 -0.75
CA ALA A 155 -21.91 -5.86 -1.00
C ALA A 155 -22.68 -6.24 0.27
N SER A 156 -22.01 -6.17 1.43
CA SER A 156 -22.60 -6.42 2.74
C SER A 156 -22.36 -5.22 3.66
N LYS A 157 -23.40 -4.84 4.41
CA LYS A 157 -23.32 -3.74 5.37
C LYS A 157 -22.36 -4.11 6.50
N GLY A 158 -21.56 -3.14 6.92
CA GLY A 158 -20.66 -3.32 8.06
C GLY A 158 -19.34 -2.58 7.91
N ASN A 159 -18.55 -2.63 8.98
CA ASN A 159 -17.28 -1.91 9.07
C ASN A 159 -16.11 -2.77 8.56
N TRP A 160 -15.24 -2.20 7.75
CA TRP A 160 -14.00 -2.81 7.28
C TRP A 160 -12.87 -2.37 8.22
N LEU A 161 -12.12 -3.31 8.78
CA LEU A 161 -10.99 -2.96 9.68
C LEU A 161 -9.79 -2.43 8.92
N ASP A 162 -9.63 -2.88 7.68
CA ASP A 162 -8.59 -2.45 6.74
C ASP A 162 -9.18 -2.47 5.33
N LEU A 163 -8.61 -1.69 4.42
CA LEU A 163 -8.98 -1.68 3.01
C LEU A 163 -8.42 -2.90 2.28
N HIS A 164 -7.17 -3.24 2.59
CA HIS A 164 -6.51 -4.43 2.06
C HIS A 164 -6.90 -5.63 2.90
N PHE A 165 -7.07 -6.77 2.24
CA PHE A 165 -7.09 -8.04 2.96
C PHE A 165 -5.72 -8.27 3.60
N LYS A 166 -5.60 -7.95 4.89
CA LYS A 166 -4.50 -8.42 5.72
C LYS A 166 -4.88 -9.80 6.23
N GLU A 167 -4.15 -10.81 5.77
CA GLU A 167 -4.14 -12.08 6.47
C GLU A 167 -3.58 -11.81 7.86
N ASP A 168 -4.44 -11.98 8.85
CA ASP A 168 -4.16 -11.73 10.25
C ASP A 168 -3.16 -12.80 10.71
N ARG A 169 -1.87 -12.59 10.42
CA ARG A 169 -0.77 -13.48 10.83
C ARG A 169 -0.50 -13.43 12.35
N LEU A 170 -1.33 -12.71 13.10
CA LEU A 170 -1.20 -12.51 14.54
C LEU A 170 -2.52 -12.78 15.27
N LYS A 171 -3.21 -13.87 14.90
CA LYS A 171 -4.12 -14.53 15.82
C LYS A 171 -3.37 -15.71 16.43
N PRO A 172 -2.87 -15.64 17.70
CA PRO A 172 -2.79 -16.87 18.46
C PRO A 172 -4.18 -17.46 18.42
N ASN A 173 -4.28 -18.69 17.93
CA ASN A 173 -5.54 -19.39 17.77
C ASN A 173 -6.18 -19.53 19.16
N LEU A 174 -6.98 -18.56 19.59
CA LEU A 174 -7.99 -18.77 20.62
C LEU A 174 -9.11 -19.56 19.95
N ASP A 175 -8.83 -20.85 19.73
CA ASP A 175 -9.86 -21.87 19.61
C ASP A 175 -10.76 -21.72 20.84
N LYS A 176 -11.98 -21.21 20.61
CA LYS A 176 -12.98 -21.01 21.66
C LYS A 176 -13.48 -22.31 22.29
N ASP A 177 -12.92 -23.45 21.89
CA ASP A 177 -13.26 -24.79 22.37
C ASP A 177 -12.21 -25.41 23.29
N LYS A 178 -11.08 -24.73 23.56
CA LYS A 178 -10.13 -25.19 24.57
C LYS A 178 -10.30 -24.36 25.83
N ASP A 179 -10.71 -25.06 26.89
CA ASP A 179 -10.88 -24.52 28.23
C ASP A 179 -9.84 -23.43 28.54
N PRO A 180 -10.23 -22.26 29.05
CA PRO A 180 -9.28 -21.18 29.37
C PRO A 180 -8.14 -21.65 30.28
N MET A 181 -8.36 -22.71 31.06
CA MET A 181 -7.34 -23.35 31.89
C MET A 181 -6.29 -24.16 31.09
N ALA A 182 -6.67 -24.74 29.96
CA ALA A 182 -5.76 -25.46 29.06
C ALA A 182 -4.90 -24.50 28.22
N GLY A 183 -5.48 -23.37 27.77
CA GLY A 183 -4.74 -22.34 27.05
C GLY A 183 -3.63 -21.70 27.90
N ILE A 184 -3.87 -21.54 29.20
CA ILE A 184 -2.88 -21.03 30.16
C ILE A 184 -1.76 -22.05 30.41
N MET A 185 -2.06 -23.36 30.51
CA MET A 185 -1.04 -24.39 30.66
C MET A 185 -0.12 -24.51 29.44
N ASP A 186 -0.67 -24.33 28.24
CA ASP A 186 0.11 -24.42 26.99
C ASP A 186 1.03 -23.20 26.83
N LEU A 187 0.53 -22.01 27.16
CA LEU A 187 1.32 -20.78 27.20
C LEU A 187 2.46 -20.85 28.22
N MET A 188 2.22 -21.40 29.42
CA MET A 188 3.25 -21.58 30.45
C MET A 188 4.30 -22.63 30.06
N ARG A 189 3.91 -23.67 29.32
CA ARG A 189 4.82 -24.71 28.83
C ARG A 189 5.75 -24.17 27.76
N ASN A 190 5.21 -23.39 26.82
CA ASN A 190 6.02 -22.77 25.78
C ASN A 190 7.02 -21.73 26.36
N MET A 191 6.65 -21.01 27.42
CA MET A 191 7.58 -20.13 28.16
C MET A 191 8.63 -20.89 28.99
N TYR A 192 8.35 -22.13 29.41
CA TYR A 192 9.34 -22.97 30.07
C TYR A 192 10.37 -23.50 29.07
N ASP A 193 9.94 -23.94 27.89
CA ASP A 193 10.86 -24.50 26.89
C ASP A 193 11.74 -23.45 26.21
N GLU A 194 11.23 -22.22 26.02
CA GLU A 194 11.97 -21.11 25.40
C GLU A 194 12.73 -20.21 26.41
N GLY A 195 12.46 -20.35 27.72
CA GLY A 195 12.99 -19.46 28.77
C GLY A 195 14.33 -19.87 29.38
N ASP A 196 15.10 -18.88 29.80
CA ASP A 196 16.35 -19.02 30.57
C ASP A 196 16.09 -19.72 31.93
N GLU A 197 17.12 -20.36 32.51
CA GLU A 197 16.98 -21.28 33.67
C GLU A 197 16.29 -20.66 34.91
N ASP A 198 16.41 -19.34 35.12
CA ASP A 198 15.74 -18.62 36.21
C ASP A 198 14.21 -18.47 36.01
N MET A 199 13.75 -18.36 34.75
CA MET A 199 12.33 -18.28 34.43
C MET A 199 11.65 -19.65 34.60
N LYS A 200 12.35 -20.72 34.18
CA LYS A 200 11.94 -22.11 34.40
C LYS A 200 11.74 -22.44 35.88
N ARG A 201 12.68 -22.04 36.74
CA ARG A 201 12.56 -22.23 38.19
C ARG A 201 11.36 -21.50 38.79
N THR A 202 11.08 -20.29 38.30
CA THR A 202 9.96 -19.48 38.80
C THR A 202 8.61 -20.09 38.40
N ILE A 203 8.46 -20.57 37.17
CA ILE A 203 7.25 -21.24 36.68
C ILE A 203 7.04 -22.59 37.38
N ALA A 204 8.11 -23.37 37.57
CA ALA A 204 8.05 -24.64 38.32
C ALA A 204 7.63 -24.43 39.78
N LYS A 205 8.10 -23.35 40.42
CA LYS A 205 7.70 -22.97 41.78
C LYS A 205 6.22 -22.58 41.84
N ALA A 206 5.74 -21.78 40.89
CA ALA A 206 4.33 -21.40 40.80
C ALA A 206 3.40 -22.60 40.57
N TRP A 207 3.82 -23.58 39.76
CA TRP A 207 3.05 -24.81 39.52
C TRP A 207 2.96 -25.71 40.76
N THR A 208 4.04 -25.74 41.56
CA THR A 208 4.09 -26.50 42.82
C THR A 208 3.26 -25.84 43.92
N ASP A 209 3.29 -24.50 44.03
CA ASP A 209 2.49 -23.73 45.00
C ASP A 209 0.99 -23.79 44.66
N ALA A 210 0.61 -23.73 43.37
CA ALA A 210 -0.77 -23.86 42.93
C ALA A 210 -1.34 -25.27 43.19
N ARG A 211 -0.54 -26.33 43.06
CA ARG A 211 -0.97 -27.72 43.30
C ARG A 211 -1.00 -28.10 44.77
N SER A 212 -0.19 -27.45 45.61
CA SER A 212 -0.14 -27.68 47.05
C SER A 212 -1.15 -26.85 47.85
N GLY A 213 -1.97 -26.03 47.18
CA GLY A 213 -3.03 -25.24 47.82
C GLY A 213 -2.53 -24.10 48.72
N LYS A 214 -1.23 -23.81 48.70
CA LYS A 214 -0.65 -22.64 49.38
C LYS A 214 -0.67 -21.46 48.43
N ALA A 215 -1.85 -20.89 48.22
CA ALA A 215 -1.94 -19.52 47.70
C ALA A 215 -1.36 -18.58 48.76
N ALA A 216 -0.09 -18.20 48.63
CA ALA A 216 0.44 -17.05 49.32
C ALA A 216 -0.28 -15.81 48.75
N ASP A 217 -1.26 -15.31 49.49
CA ASP A 217 -2.00 -14.10 49.17
C ASP A 217 -1.02 -12.90 49.11
N PRO A 218 -0.79 -12.29 47.92
CA PRO A 218 0.15 -11.18 47.79
C PRO A 218 -0.37 -9.87 48.39
N LEU A 219 -1.62 -9.82 48.89
CA LEU A 219 -2.26 -8.59 49.37
C LEU A 219 -2.16 -8.36 50.89
N LYS A 220 -1.44 -9.18 51.65
CA LYS A 220 -1.34 -8.99 53.11
C LYS A 220 -0.43 -7.84 53.56
N ASN A 221 0.32 -7.20 52.66
CA ASN A 221 1.26 -6.12 53.02
C ASN A 221 0.74 -4.70 52.74
N TYR A 222 -0.54 -4.53 52.42
CA TYR A 222 -1.18 -3.21 52.44
C TYR A 222 -2.20 -3.16 53.58
N ARG A 223 -1.72 -2.86 54.78
CA ARG A 223 -2.54 -2.32 55.87
C ARG A 223 -1.81 -1.18 56.55
#